data_AF-A0A4R8HLG3-F1
#
_entry.id   AF-A0A4R8HLG3-F1
#
_cell.length_a   1.000
_cell.length_b   1.000
_cell.length_c   1.000
_cell.angle_alpha   90.00
_cell.angle_beta   90.00
_cell.angle_gamma   90.00
#
_symmetry.space_group_name_H-M   'P 1'
#
loop_
_entity.id
_entity.type
_entity.pdbx_description
1 polymer ?
#
loop_
_entity_poly.entity_id
_entity_poly.type
_entity_poly.pdbx_seq_one_letter_code
_entity_poly.pdbx_strand_id
1 'polypeptide(L)'
;MSDPLQAALDALELNEDGSVKTRPVLGWTITPVAGMSVLLRILYAETPAELKTGGQNLQVILTPAQALDLAQSLAKPAMHILSASEGPGKGS
;
A
#
# COMPACT_ATOMS: atom_id res chain seq x y z
N MET A 1 -12.58 -26.83 -0.81
CA MET A 1 -12.59 -25.36 -0.60
C MET A 1 -11.22 -25.02 -0.04
N SER A 2 -10.44 -24.22 -0.76
CA SER A 2 -9.13 -23.76 -0.29
C SER A 2 -9.34 -22.80 0.89
N ASP A 3 -8.44 -22.86 1.87
CA ASP A 3 -8.43 -21.89 2.98
C ASP A 3 -8.28 -20.46 2.40
N PRO A 4 -9.16 -19.51 2.72
CA PRO A 4 -9.06 -18.13 2.24
C PRO A 4 -7.73 -17.46 2.63
N LEU A 5 -7.08 -17.89 3.72
CA LEU A 5 -5.73 -17.43 4.08
C LEU A 5 -4.69 -17.95 3.09
N GLN A 6 -4.79 -19.22 2.67
CA GLN A 6 -3.88 -19.82 1.70
C GLN A 6 -3.99 -19.13 0.34
N ALA A 7 -5.21 -18.87 -0.14
CA ALA A 7 -5.43 -18.16 -1.40
C ALA A 7 -4.87 -16.72 -1.39
N ALA A 8 -4.92 -16.03 -0.24
CA ALA A 8 -4.34 -14.70 -0.08
C ALA A 8 -2.80 -14.74 -0.10
N LEU A 9 -2.19 -15.75 0.52
CA LEU A 9 -0.74 -15.95 0.50
C LEU A 9 -0.22 -16.34 -0.89
N ASP A 10 -0.96 -17.18 -1.62
CA ASP A 10 -0.62 -17.59 -2.99
C ASP A 10 -0.62 -16.40 -3.97
N ALA A 11 -1.31 -15.30 -3.64
CA ALA A 11 -1.33 -14.07 -4.42
C ALA A 11 -0.15 -13.11 -4.13
N LEU A 12 0.67 -13.38 -3.11
CA LEU A 12 1.80 -12.52 -2.73
C LEU A 12 3.07 -12.90 -3.49
N GLU A 13 3.83 -11.88 -3.89
CA GLU A 13 5.22 -12.09 -4.31
C GLU A 13 6.09 -12.40 -3.09
N LEU A 14 6.88 -13.48 -3.19
CA LEU A 14 7.80 -13.91 -2.13
C LEU A 14 9.25 -13.71 -2.56
N ASN A 15 10.13 -13.50 -1.59
CA ASN A 15 11.57 -13.64 -1.76
C ASN A 15 11.97 -15.12 -1.83
N GLU A 16 13.23 -15.40 -2.18
CA GLU A 16 13.76 -16.78 -2.26
C GLU A 16 13.68 -17.54 -0.91
N ASP A 17 13.69 -16.81 0.21
CA ASP A 17 13.56 -17.36 1.56
C ASP A 17 12.09 -17.61 1.99
N GLY A 18 11.12 -17.35 1.11
CA GLY A 18 9.69 -17.51 1.37
C GLY A 18 9.04 -16.35 2.15
N SER A 19 9.80 -15.30 2.49
CA SER A 19 9.22 -14.09 3.10
C SER A 19 8.49 -13.23 2.07
N VAL A 20 7.49 -12.46 2.49
CA VAL A 20 6.76 -11.55 1.59
C VAL A 20 7.70 -10.46 1.09
N LYS A 21 7.76 -10.29 -0.23
CA LYS A 21 8.52 -9.22 -0.86
C LYS A 21 7.81 -7.90 -0.63
N THR A 22 8.40 -7.04 0.19
CA THR A 22 7.86 -5.72 0.51
C THR A 22 8.77 -4.62 -0.03
N ARG A 23 8.16 -3.50 -0.41
CA ARG A 23 8.85 -2.30 -0.91
C ARG A 23 8.33 -1.10 -0.11
N PRO A 24 9.13 -0.50 0.79
CA PRO A 24 8.67 0.61 1.61
C PRO A 24 8.24 1.80 0.75
N VAL A 25 7.03 2.29 0.98
CA VAL A 25 6.53 3.51 0.33
C VAL A 25 7.13 4.73 1.02
N LEU A 26 7.76 5.59 0.22
CA LEU A 26 8.41 6.83 0.68
C LEU A 26 7.54 8.06 0.44
N GLY A 27 6.58 7.97 -0.47
CA GLY A 27 5.61 9.03 -0.75
C GLY A 27 4.75 8.73 -1.96
N TRP A 28 3.78 9.59 -2.23
CA TRP A 28 2.92 9.48 -3.40
C TRP A 28 2.45 10.84 -3.90
N THR A 29 2.03 10.89 -5.16
CA THR A 29 1.41 12.05 -5.79
C THR A 29 0.20 11.59 -6.57
N ILE A 30 -0.91 12.32 -6.45
CA ILE A 30 -2.18 11.99 -7.10
C ILE A 30 -2.62 13.22 -7.88
N THR A 31 -2.91 13.07 -9.17
CA THR A 31 -3.44 14.15 -10.00
C THR A 31 -4.55 13.64 -10.93
N PRO A 32 -5.67 14.38 -11.07
CA PRO A 32 -6.64 14.08 -12.12
C PRO A 32 -6.03 14.38 -13.49
N VAL A 33 -6.40 13.59 -14.49
CA VAL A 33 -5.99 13.76 -15.88
C VAL A 33 -7.26 13.90 -16.73
N ALA A 34 -7.44 15.09 -17.32
CA ALA A 34 -8.55 15.44 -18.20
C ALA A 34 -9.96 15.08 -17.68
N GLY A 35 -10.15 14.99 -16.35
CA GLY A 35 -11.42 14.62 -15.72
C GLY A 35 -11.86 13.16 -15.93
N MET A 36 -11.06 12.34 -16.62
CA MET A 36 -11.42 10.96 -17.00
C MET A 36 -10.66 9.91 -16.20
N SER A 37 -9.49 10.26 -15.67
CA SER A 37 -8.62 9.32 -14.99
C SER A 37 -7.86 10.01 -13.86
N VAL A 38 -7.27 9.19 -13.00
CA VAL A 38 -6.40 9.60 -11.91
C VAL A 38 -5.02 9.01 -12.16
N LEU A 39 -4.01 9.86 -12.25
CA LEU A 39 -2.61 9.44 -12.23
C LEU A 39 -2.16 9.33 -10.78
N LEU A 40 -1.75 8.13 -10.39
CA LEU A 40 -1.11 7.84 -9.11
C LEU A 40 0.37 7.55 -9.37
N ARG A 41 1.24 8.34 -8.75
CA ARG A 41 2.68 8.05 -8.64
C ARG A 41 2.98 7.62 -7.20
N ILE A 42 3.64 6.50 -7.02
CA ILE A 42 4.16 6.01 -5.75
C ILE A 42 5.70 6.01 -5.84
N LEU A 43 6.34 6.66 -4.88
CA LEU A 43 7.79 6.56 -4.66
C LEU A 43 8.04 5.47 -3.61
N TYR A 44 8.88 4.49 -3.93
CA TYR A 44 9.19 3.37 -3.05
C TYR A 44 10.68 3.01 -3.10
N ALA A 45 11.19 2.29 -2.10
CA ALA A 45 12.56 1.77 -2.11
C ALA A 45 12.58 0.26 -2.43
N GLU A 46 13.51 -0.16 -3.28
CA GLU A 46 13.83 -1.58 -3.53
C GLU A 46 15.02 -2.05 -2.71
N THR A 47 15.92 -1.13 -2.37
CA THR A 47 17.10 -1.45 -1.55
C THR A 47 17.16 -0.56 -0.31
N PRO A 48 17.82 -1.01 0.78
CA PRO A 48 18.03 -0.16 1.95
C PRO A 48 18.76 1.16 1.66
N ALA A 49 19.62 1.20 0.64
CA ALA A 49 20.32 2.41 0.24
C ALA A 49 19.36 3.49 -0.31
N GLU A 50 18.34 3.07 -1.06
CA GLU A 50 17.36 3.96 -1.69
C GLU A 50 16.45 4.70 -0.70
N LEU A 51 16.34 4.19 0.53
CA LEU A 51 15.66 4.88 1.63
C LEU A 51 16.26 6.26 1.92
N LYS A 52 17.56 6.45 1.62
CA LYS A 52 18.29 7.71 1.88
C LYS A 52 18.45 8.57 0.63
N THR A 53 18.49 7.96 -0.54
CA THR A 53 18.84 8.65 -1.80
C THR A 53 17.63 9.00 -2.66
N GLY A 54 16.43 8.52 -2.31
CA GLY A 54 15.18 8.81 -3.03
C GLY A 54 14.90 7.78 -4.11
N GLY A 55 14.23 6.69 -3.73
CA GLY A 55 14.04 5.47 -4.51
C GLY A 55 13.30 5.56 -5.86
N GLN A 56 12.59 4.48 -6.20
CA GLN A 56 12.00 4.25 -7.52
C GLN A 56 10.53 4.71 -7.61
N ASN A 57 10.09 5.05 -8.82
CA ASN A 57 8.72 5.50 -9.07
C ASN A 57 7.90 4.42 -9.78
N LEU A 58 6.73 4.11 -9.22
CA LEU A 58 5.66 3.41 -9.92
C LEU A 58 4.58 4.43 -10.30
N GLN A 59 4.24 4.52 -11.59
CA GLN A 59 3.17 5.38 -12.09
C GLN A 59 2.06 4.53 -12.72
N VAL A 60 0.82 4.79 -12.31
CA VAL A 60 -0.36 4.07 -12.81
C VAL A 60 -1.49 5.04 -13.13
N ILE A 61 -2.24 4.74 -14.19
CA ILE A 61 -3.48 5.44 -14.53
C ILE A 61 -4.65 4.59 -14.03
N LEU A 62 -5.52 5.21 -13.24
CA LEU A 62 -6.71 4.60 -12.68
C LEU A 62 -7.96 5.29 -13.24
N THR A 63 -9.03 4.53 -13.45
CA THR A 63 -10.36 5.13 -13.57
C THR A 63 -10.80 5.72 -12.24
N PRO A 64 -11.76 6.67 -12.22
CA PRO A 64 -12.27 7.23 -10.97
C PRO A 64 -12.85 6.16 -10.02
N ALA A 65 -13.52 5.15 -10.56
CA ALA A 65 -14.07 4.05 -9.77
C ALA A 65 -12.95 3.22 -9.10
N GLN A 66 -11.88 2.87 -9.84
CA GLN A 66 -10.73 2.16 -9.28
C GLN A 66 -9.99 2.99 -8.22
N ALA A 67 -9.86 4.30 -8.43
CA ALA A 67 -9.23 5.18 -7.45
C ALA A 67 -10.02 5.24 -6.13
N LEU A 68 -11.35 5.29 -6.21
CA LEU A 68 -12.22 5.26 -5.02
C LEU A 68 -12.14 3.92 -4.29
N ASP A 69 -12.20 2.81 -5.03
CA ASP A 69 -12.10 1.46 -4.46
C ASP A 69 -10.75 1.24 -3.75
N LEU A 70 -9.65 1.67 -4.38
CA LEU A 70 -8.31 1.62 -3.78
C LEU A 70 -8.25 2.42 -2.47
N ALA A 71 -8.76 3.64 -2.47
CA ALA A 71 -8.76 4.50 -1.28
C ALA A 71 -9.53 3.87 -0.12
N GLN A 72 -10.71 3.31 -0.39
CA GLN A 72 -11.53 2.64 0.62
C GLN A 72 -10.87 1.36 1.16
N SER A 73 -10.31 0.55 0.25
CA SER A 73 -9.63 -0.70 0.58
C SER A 73 -8.36 -0.48 1.41
N LEU A 74 -7.65 0.63 1.20
CA LEU A 74 -6.50 1.01 2.04
C LEU A 74 -6.92 1.64 3.36
N ALA A 75 -7.94 2.50 3.37
CA ALA A 75 -8.37 3.21 4.57
C ALA A 75 -8.92 2.27 5.63
N LYS A 76 -9.73 1.27 5.25
CA LYS A 76 -10.39 0.36 6.19
C LYS A 76 -9.42 -0.37 7.15
N PRO A 77 -8.40 -1.12 6.67
CA PRO A 77 -7.43 -1.76 7.57
C PRO A 77 -6.55 -0.74 8.30
N ALA A 78 -6.18 0.39 7.67
CA ALA A 78 -5.38 1.42 8.32
C ALA A 78 -6.11 2.02 9.53
N MET A 79 -7.39 2.38 9.40
CA MET A 79 -8.21 2.86 10.50
C MET A 79 -8.28 1.84 11.64
N HIS A 80 -8.49 0.55 11.32
CA HIS A 80 -8.52 -0.50 12.33
C HIS A 80 -7.19 -0.60 13.11
N ILE A 81 -6.05 -0.54 12.41
CA ILE A 81 -4.71 -0.57 13.03
C ILE A 81 -4.52 0.65 13.94
N LEU A 82 -4.88 1.85 13.49
CA LEU A 82 -4.72 3.08 14.26
C LEU A 82 -5.63 3.09 15.51
N SER A 83 -6.90 2.71 15.39
CA SER A 83 -7.80 2.64 16.54
C SER A 83 -7.43 1.54 17.54
N ALA A 84 -6.84 0.43 17.08
CA ALA A 84 -6.30 -0.59 17.97
C ALA A 84 -5.04 -0.12 18.72
N SER A 85 -4.25 0.75 18.09
CA SER A 85 -3.08 1.39 18.72
C SER A 85 -3.46 2.42 19.80
N GLU A 86 -4.73 2.80 19.92
CA GLU A 86 -5.25 3.76 20.91
C GLU A 86 -5.89 3.10 22.16
N GLY A 87 -5.70 1.79 22.38
CA GLY A 87 -6.13 1.06 23.61
C GLY A 87 -5.38 1.48 24.90
N PRO A 88 -5.95 1.25 26.10
CA PRO A 88 -6.00 2.23 27.20
C PRO A 88 -4.67 2.45 27.93
N GLY A 89 -4.01 3.56 27.62
CA GLY A 89 -2.90 4.09 28.42
C GLY A 89 -3.37 5.04 29.53
N LYS A 90 -3.46 4.51 30.75
CA LYS A 90 -3.27 5.21 32.04
C LYS A 90 -3.98 6.57 32.23
N GLY A 91 -5.17 6.50 32.83
CA GLY A 91 -5.53 7.50 33.84
C GLY A 91 -4.46 7.44 34.94
N SER A 92 -3.66 8.51 35.04
CA SER A 92 -2.84 8.80 36.23
C SER A 92 -3.71 9.45 37.30
#